data_AF-J4CC56-F1
#
_entry.id   AF-J4CC56-F1
#
_cell.length_a   1.000
_cell.length_b   1.000
_cell.length_c   1.000
_cell.angle_alpha   90.00
_cell.angle_beta   90.00
_cell.angle_gamma   90.00
#
_symmetry.space_group_name_H-M   'P 1'
#
loop_
_entity.id
_entity.type
_entity.pdbx_description
1 polymer ?
#
loop_
_entity_poly.entity_id
_entity_poly.type
_entity_poly.pdbx_seq_one_letter_code
_entity_poly.pdbx_strand_id
1 'polypeptide(L)'
;MDYSTKLRNVFLVMDTKKEGVLSEDMVLMALHSIGFVVPADVKAELKPMNCQEFVAFGTNLAKKLPSDGGLSDLYKSLATGRSKTMDTGELKQVMETLKISNPNDVEHLLNVLDPRGVGQFDCDALLHAFKA
;
A
#
# COMPACT_ATOMS: atom_id res chain seq x y z
N MET A 1 -17.57 -1.05 -5.30
CA MET A 1 -16.61 -0.36 -6.18
C MET A 1 -16.00 -1.41 -7.09
N ASP A 2 -16.03 -1.22 -8.41
CA ASP A 2 -15.44 -2.17 -9.34
C ASP A 2 -13.92 -1.95 -9.40
N TYR A 3 -13.17 -2.83 -8.74
CA TYR A 3 -11.71 -2.76 -8.68
C TYR A 3 -11.05 -3.16 -10.01
N SER A 4 -11.80 -3.72 -10.97
CA SER A 4 -11.26 -4.27 -12.21
C SER A 4 -10.47 -3.24 -13.02
N THR A 5 -10.95 -2.00 -13.09
CA THR A 5 -10.26 -0.91 -13.81
C THR A 5 -8.99 -0.47 -13.08
N LYS A 6 -9.03 -0.30 -11.75
CA LYS A 6 -7.87 0.09 -10.95
C LYS A 6 -6.77 -0.99 -11.02
N LEU A 7 -7.14 -2.25 -10.87
CA LEU A 7 -6.24 -3.40 -10.99
C LEU A 7 -5.63 -3.50 -12.40
N ARG A 8 -6.43 -3.35 -13.45
CA ARG A 8 -5.92 -3.37 -14.83
C ARG A 8 -4.93 -2.23 -15.06
N ASN A 9 -5.23 -1.02 -14.60
CA ASN A 9 -4.32 0.13 -14.75
C ASN A 9 -3.00 -0.11 -14.03
N VAL A 10 -3.03 -0.62 -12.80
CA VAL A 10 -1.82 -0.92 -12.05
C VAL A 10 -1.02 -2.05 -12.71
N PHE A 11 -1.67 -3.08 -13.23
CA PHE A 11 -0.97 -4.12 -14.00
C PHE A 11 -0.15 -3.50 -15.14
N LEU A 12 -0.76 -2.61 -15.93
CA LEU A 12 -0.10 -1.97 -17.07
C LEU A 12 1.05 -1.05 -16.66
N VAL A 13 0.96 -0.40 -15.48
CA VAL A 13 2.04 0.42 -14.94
C VAL A 13 3.21 -0.45 -14.46
N MET A 14 2.91 -1.59 -13.86
CA MET A 14 3.91 -2.49 -13.28
C MET A 14 4.60 -3.37 -14.34
N ASP A 15 3.91 -3.71 -15.44
CA ASP A 15 4.47 -4.45 -16.58
C ASP A 15 5.35 -3.54 -17.46
N THR A 16 6.36 -2.93 -16.83
CA THR A 16 7.30 -1.98 -17.45
C THR A 16 8.06 -2.57 -18.63
N LYS A 17 8.26 -3.89 -18.62
CA LYS A 17 8.95 -4.63 -19.69
C LYS A 17 8.01 -5.14 -20.78
N LYS A 18 6.69 -5.00 -20.62
CA LYS A 18 5.66 -5.49 -21.55
C LYS A 18 5.76 -6.99 -21.78
N GLU A 19 6.06 -7.74 -20.73
CA GLU A 19 6.15 -9.21 -20.77
C GLU A 19 4.76 -9.85 -20.72
N GLY A 20 3.73 -9.08 -20.37
CA GLY A 20 2.35 -9.56 -20.24
C GLY A 20 2.11 -10.40 -18.99
N VAL A 21 3.11 -10.54 -18.12
CA VAL A 21 3.08 -11.31 -16.87
C VAL A 21 3.88 -10.54 -15.81
N LEU A 22 3.31 -10.40 -14.62
CA LEU A 22 4.03 -9.89 -13.44
C LEU A 22 4.62 -11.07 -12.65
N SER A 23 5.85 -10.93 -12.17
CA SER A 23 6.42 -11.85 -11.18
C SER A 23 5.69 -11.75 -9.83
N GLU A 24 5.91 -12.71 -8.94
CA GLU A 24 5.32 -12.72 -7.59
C GLU A 24 5.57 -11.41 -6.82
N ASP A 25 6.82 -10.93 -6.83
CA ASP A 25 7.19 -9.67 -6.19
C ASP A 25 6.46 -8.47 -6.82
N MET A 26 6.30 -8.47 -8.14
CA MET A 26 5.57 -7.39 -8.84
C MET A 26 4.07 -7.45 -8.59
N VAL A 27 3.49 -8.65 -8.47
CA VAL A 27 2.09 -8.82 -8.06
C VAL A 27 1.89 -8.27 -6.64
N LEU A 28 2.78 -8.61 -5.71
CA LEU A 28 2.71 -8.10 -4.34
C LEU A 28 2.82 -6.56 -4.31
N MET A 29 3.79 -6.00 -5.02
CA MET A 29 3.96 -4.55 -5.12
C MET A 29 2.75 -3.87 -5.77
N ALA A 30 2.16 -4.48 -6.80
CA ALA A 30 0.96 -3.99 -7.48
C ALA A 30 -0.26 -3.94 -6.54
N LEU A 31 -0.42 -4.94 -5.66
CA LEU A 31 -1.51 -4.95 -4.68
C LEU A 31 -1.28 -3.88 -3.59
N HIS A 32 -0.05 -3.76 -3.09
CA HIS A 32 0.29 -2.74 -2.10
C HIS A 32 0.12 -1.31 -2.65
N SER A 33 0.43 -1.07 -3.93
CA SER A 33 0.34 0.28 -4.53
C SER A 33 -1.09 0.80 -4.67
N ILE A 34 -2.09 -0.07 -4.62
CA ILE A 34 -3.52 0.32 -4.57
C ILE A 34 -4.09 0.31 -3.15
N GLY A 35 -3.25 0.13 -2.13
CA GLY A 35 -3.62 0.16 -0.72
C GLY A 35 -4.12 -1.18 -0.17
N PHE A 36 -3.88 -2.31 -0.84
CA PHE A 36 -4.25 -3.61 -0.27
C PHE A 36 -3.17 -4.07 0.70
N VAL A 37 -3.53 -4.31 1.96
CA VAL A 37 -2.67 -4.99 2.92
C VAL A 37 -2.83 -6.49 2.70
N VAL A 38 -1.88 -7.11 2.02
CA VAL A 38 -1.95 -8.54 1.69
C VAL A 38 -1.62 -9.39 2.92
N PRO A 39 -2.51 -10.28 3.40
CA PRO A 39 -2.25 -11.18 4.53
C PRO A 39 -1.12 -12.19 4.24
N ALA A 40 -0.46 -12.71 5.27
CA ALA A 40 0.71 -13.58 5.12
C ALA A 40 0.41 -14.92 4.42
N ASP A 41 -0.76 -15.50 4.68
CA ASP A 41 -1.29 -16.69 3.99
C ASP A 41 -1.50 -16.41 2.49
N VAL A 42 -2.04 -15.23 2.15
CA VAL A 42 -2.23 -14.82 0.75
C VAL A 42 -0.90 -14.56 0.05
N LYS A 43 0.10 -14.01 0.76
CA LYS A 43 1.46 -13.82 0.22
C LYS A 43 2.12 -15.15 -0.18
N ALA A 44 1.90 -16.21 0.61
CA ALA A 44 2.46 -17.53 0.33
C ALA A 44 1.83 -18.22 -0.90
N GLU A 45 0.65 -17.76 -1.32
CA GLU A 45 -0.07 -18.28 -2.50
C GLU A 45 0.16 -17.44 -3.77
N LEU A 46 0.96 -16.38 -3.69
CA LEU A 46 1.28 -15.58 -4.87
C LEU A 46 2.05 -16.41 -5.89
N LYS A 47 1.70 -16.18 -7.15
CA LYS A 47 2.33 -16.79 -8.32
C LYS A 47 2.47 -15.71 -9.40
N PRO A 48 3.29 -15.93 -10.43
CA PRO A 48 3.29 -15.06 -11.59
C PRO A 48 1.89 -15.03 -12.23
N MET A 49 1.43 -13.85 -12.62
CA MET A 49 0.07 -13.64 -13.13
C MET A 49 0.09 -12.75 -14.37
N ASN A 50 -0.69 -13.12 -15.38
CA ASN A 50 -1.04 -12.20 -16.45
C ASN A 50 -2.14 -11.21 -16.00
N CYS A 51 -2.50 -10.25 -16.85
CA CYS A 51 -3.48 -9.22 -16.50
C CYS A 51 -4.84 -9.78 -16.06
N GLN A 52 -5.33 -10.84 -16.72
CA GLN A 52 -6.64 -11.41 -16.41
C GLN A 52 -6.61 -12.13 -15.06
N GLU A 53 -5.57 -12.90 -14.81
CA GLU A 53 -5.35 -13.61 -13.53
C GLU A 53 -5.19 -12.62 -12.38
N PHE A 54 -4.37 -11.57 -12.57
CA PHE A 54 -4.15 -10.52 -11.59
C PHE A 54 -5.45 -9.79 -11.22
N VAL A 55 -6.26 -9.41 -12.21
CA VAL A 55 -7.54 -8.73 -11.97
C VAL A 55 -8.52 -9.64 -11.23
N ALA A 56 -8.61 -10.92 -11.61
CA ALA A 56 -9.48 -11.88 -10.93
C ALA A 56 -9.03 -12.12 -9.48
N PHE A 57 -7.73 -12.29 -9.26
CA PHE A 57 -7.13 -12.46 -7.95
C PHE A 57 -7.38 -11.24 -7.06
N GLY A 58 -7.02 -10.05 -7.53
CA GLY A 58 -7.19 -8.79 -6.80
C GLY A 58 -8.66 -8.51 -6.47
N THR A 59 -9.58 -8.79 -7.40
CA THR A 59 -11.02 -8.60 -7.16
C THR A 59 -11.55 -9.57 -6.08
N ASN A 60 -11.05 -10.80 -6.04
CA ASN A 60 -11.42 -11.77 -5.01
C ASN A 60 -10.79 -11.42 -3.66
N LEU A 61 -9.55 -10.93 -3.64
CA LEU A 61 -8.90 -10.43 -2.44
C LEU A 61 -9.65 -9.21 -1.87
N ALA A 62 -10.08 -8.28 -2.71
CA ALA A 62 -10.84 -7.09 -2.32
C ALA A 62 -12.16 -7.42 -1.58
N LYS A 63 -12.77 -8.59 -1.84
CA LYS A 63 -13.98 -9.05 -1.13
C LYS A 63 -13.68 -9.55 0.29
N LYS A 64 -12.44 -9.97 0.54
CA LYS A 64 -11.97 -10.48 1.84
C LYS A 64 -11.39 -9.37 2.72
N LEU A 65 -10.91 -8.30 2.10
CA LEU A 65 -10.33 -7.16 2.81
C LEU A 65 -11.40 -6.21 3.35
N PRO A 66 -11.11 -5.47 4.44
CA PRO A 66 -11.91 -4.33 4.85
C PRO A 66 -12.05 -3.28 3.74
N SER A 67 -13.02 -2.37 3.87
CA SER A 67 -13.37 -1.40 2.83
C SER A 67 -12.25 -0.43 2.44
N ASP A 68 -11.22 -0.30 3.27
CA ASP A 68 -10.02 0.52 3.05
C ASP A 68 -8.78 -0.32 2.70
N GLY A 69 -8.97 -1.60 2.34
CA GLY A 69 -7.87 -2.51 1.99
C GLY A 69 -7.11 -3.06 3.20
N GLY A 70 -7.56 -2.81 4.44
CA GLY A 70 -6.90 -3.27 5.67
C GLY A 70 -5.89 -2.27 6.25
N LEU A 71 -5.79 -1.09 5.65
CA LEU A 71 -4.88 -0.03 6.09
C LEU A 71 -5.19 0.44 7.51
N SER A 72 -6.46 0.61 7.89
CA SER A 72 -6.84 1.03 9.25
C SER A 72 -6.34 0.06 10.32
N ASP A 73 -6.37 -1.24 10.05
CA ASP A 73 -5.93 -2.25 11.01
C ASP A 73 -4.41 -2.27 11.14
N LEU A 74 -3.69 -2.06 10.04
CA LEU A 74 -2.24 -1.82 10.06
C LEU A 74 -1.90 -0.58 10.90
N TYR A 75 -2.60 0.53 10.72
CA TYR A 75 -2.32 1.75 11.50
C TYR A 75 -2.70 1.64 12.96
N LYS A 76 -3.81 0.96 13.32
CA LYS A 76 -4.12 0.66 14.72
C LYS A 76 -3.04 -0.18 15.40
N SER A 77 -2.34 -1.03 14.64
CA SER A 77 -1.22 -1.82 15.18
C SER A 77 0.05 -0.99 15.40
N LEU A 78 0.22 0.09 14.63
CA LEU A 78 1.34 1.02 14.74
C LEU A 78 1.10 2.16 15.75
N ALA A 79 -0.14 2.61 15.88
CA ALA A 79 -0.51 3.62 16.87
C ALA A 79 -0.38 3.03 18.28
N THR A 80 0.64 3.44 19.03
CA THR A 80 0.81 3.05 20.42
C THR A 80 -0.29 3.68 21.28
N GLY A 81 -1.40 2.98 21.49
CA GLY A 81 -2.47 3.35 22.44
C GLY A 81 -3.72 3.99 21.82
N ARG A 82 -4.34 4.93 22.54
CA ARG A 82 -5.59 5.63 22.12
C ARG A 82 -5.35 6.86 21.23
N SER A 83 -4.09 7.16 20.88
CA SER A 83 -3.78 8.32 20.04
C SER A 83 -4.06 8.01 18.58
N LYS A 84 -4.73 8.94 17.88
CA LYS A 84 -4.89 8.90 16.43
C LYS A 84 -3.69 9.51 15.69
N THR A 85 -2.70 10.00 16.43
CA THR A 85 -1.52 10.65 15.88
C THR A 85 -0.29 9.77 16.00
N MET A 86 0.59 9.86 15.01
CA MET A 86 1.87 9.15 14.97
C MET A 86 3.01 10.16 14.79
N ASP A 87 4.17 9.83 15.36
CA ASP A 87 5.38 10.63 15.21
C ASP A 87 5.99 10.45 13.81
N THR A 88 6.27 11.58 13.15
CA THR A 88 6.85 11.60 11.80
C THR A 88 8.29 11.05 11.76
N GLY A 89 9.05 11.22 12.85
CA GLY A 89 10.40 10.70 13.01
C GLY A 89 10.43 9.18 13.16
N GLU A 90 9.48 8.61 13.92
CA GLU A 90 9.32 7.16 14.01
C GLU A 90 8.99 6.52 12.66
N LEU A 91 8.07 7.12 11.89
CA LEU A 91 7.74 6.67 10.54
C LEU A 91 8.97 6.75 9.61
N LYS A 92 9.69 7.87 9.63
CA LYS A 92 10.93 8.06 8.85
C LYS A 92 11.96 6.97 9.17
N GLN A 93 12.21 6.73 10.46
CA GLN A 93 13.18 5.73 10.90
C GLN A 93 12.80 4.31 10.46
N VAL A 94 11.51 3.95 10.53
CA VAL A 94 11.02 2.65 10.05
C VAL A 94 11.24 2.50 8.54
N MET A 95 10.89 3.52 7.75
CA MET A 95 11.04 3.49 6.28
C MET A 95 12.52 3.42 5.85
N GLU A 96 13.40 4.18 6.51
CA GLU A 96 14.84 4.15 6.27
C GLU A 96 15.45 2.79 6.64
N THR A 97 15.05 2.23 7.79
CA THR A 97 15.54 0.92 8.28
C THR A 97 15.17 -0.21 7.33
N LEU A 98 13.94 -0.19 6.82
CA LEU A 98 13.43 -1.21 5.91
C LEU A 98 13.91 -1.02 4.46
N LYS A 99 14.63 0.06 4.14
CA LYS A 99 15.16 0.40 2.80
C LYS A 99 14.12 0.30 1.67
N ILE A 100 12.87 0.56 2.01
CA ILE A 100 11.70 0.36 1.14
C ILE A 100 11.40 1.59 0.27
N SER A 101 12.16 2.67 0.39
CA SER A 101 11.89 3.92 -0.33
C SER A 101 13.17 4.72 -0.58
N ASN A 102 13.17 5.51 -1.66
CA ASN A 102 14.19 6.53 -1.88
C ASN A 102 14.04 7.63 -0.80
N PRO A 103 15.12 8.13 -0.19
CA PRO A 103 15.06 9.23 0.78
C PRO A 103 14.22 10.43 0.34
N ASN A 104 14.26 10.78 -0.95
CA ASN A 104 13.46 11.90 -1.49
C ASN A 104 11.94 11.61 -1.45
N ASP A 105 11.53 10.36 -1.66
CA ASP A 105 10.12 9.97 -1.61
C ASP A 105 9.61 9.97 -0.15
N VAL A 106 10.48 9.61 0.80
CA VAL A 106 10.18 9.68 2.23
C VAL A 106 9.95 11.13 2.64
N GLU A 107 10.85 12.05 2.26
CA GLU A 107 10.65 13.48 2.58
C GLU A 107 9.41 14.05 1.92
N HIS A 108 9.09 13.66 0.68
CA HIS A 108 7.86 14.09 0.03
C HIS A 108 6.62 13.58 0.77
N LEU A 109 6.60 12.30 1.17
CA LEU A 109 5.52 11.72 1.94
C LEU A 109 5.33 12.44 3.28
N LEU A 110 6.42 12.73 4.01
CA LEU A 110 6.35 13.45 5.28
C LEU A 110 5.78 14.86 5.12
N ASN A 111 6.13 15.57 4.03
CA ASN A 111 5.54 16.89 3.75
C ASN A 111 4.04 16.83 3.42
N VAL A 112 3.56 15.71 2.86
CA VAL A 112 2.12 15.49 2.62
C VAL A 112 1.39 15.19 3.93
N LEU A 113 2.00 14.41 4.82
CA LEU A 113 1.39 13.96 6.07
C LEU A 113 1.45 15.00 7.20
N ASP A 114 2.55 15.77 7.27
CA ASP A 114 2.76 16.85 8.22
C ASP A 114 3.20 18.14 7.51
N PRO A 115 2.28 18.79 6.77
CA PRO A 115 2.58 20.00 6.01
C PRO A 115 2.95 21.20 6.89
N ARG A 116 2.70 21.11 8.20
CA ARG A 116 2.99 22.18 9.17
C ARG A 116 4.30 21.95 9.94
N GLY A 117 4.95 20.80 9.76
CA GLY A 117 6.19 20.45 10.47
C GLY A 117 6.03 20.38 11.98
N VAL A 118 4.88 19.91 12.47
CA VAL A 118 4.58 19.78 13.90
C VAL A 118 5.27 18.55 14.51
N GLY A 119 5.80 17.66 13.68
CA GLY A 119 6.45 16.42 14.06
C GLY A 119 5.48 15.24 14.18
N GLN A 120 4.18 15.46 13.95
CA GLN A 120 3.14 14.45 14.09
C GLN A 120 2.11 14.57 12.97
N PHE A 121 1.53 13.43 12.57
CA PHE A 121 0.43 13.38 11.61
C PHE A 121 -0.74 12.56 12.15
N ASP A 122 -1.95 12.86 11.67
CA ASP A 122 -3.14 12.07 11.97
C ASP A 122 -3.16 10.84 11.05
N CYS A 123 -3.34 9.65 11.64
CA CYS A 123 -3.48 8.40 10.89
C CYS A 123 -4.64 8.45 9.89
N ASP A 124 -5.70 9.23 10.18
CA ASP A 124 -6.81 9.46 9.25
C ASP A 124 -6.33 10.24 8.00
N ALA A 125 -5.40 11.19 8.15
CA ALA A 125 -4.82 11.93 7.02
C ALA A 125 -4.01 11.00 6.09
N LEU A 126 -3.35 10.01 6.67
CA LEU A 126 -2.62 9.00 5.91
C LEU A 126 -3.58 8.09 5.13
N LEU A 127 -4.68 7.62 5.74
CA LEU A 127 -5.73 6.90 5.00
C LEU A 127 -6.30 7.71 3.84
N HIS A 128 -6.47 9.01 4.02
CA HIS A 128 -6.92 9.91 2.95
C HIS A 128 -5.91 10.04 1.82
N ALA A 129 -4.61 10.11 2.11
CA ALA A 129 -3.55 10.19 1.11
C ALA A 129 -3.50 8.95 0.18
N PHE A 130 -3.83 7.76 0.71
CA PHE A 130 -3.78 6.51 -0.07
C PHE A 130 -5.12 6.05 -0.66
N LYS A 131 -6.25 6.70 -0.30
CA LYS A 131 -7.60 6.35 -0.80
C LYS A 131 -7.94 6.88 -2.20
N ALA A 132 -7.01 7.55 -2.89
CA ALA A 132 -7.21 8.07 -4.24
C ALA A 132 -7.50 6.97 -5.30
#